data_AF-A0A315Z5S6-F1
#
_entry.id   AF-A0A315Z5S6-F1
#
_cell.length_a   1.000
_cell.length_b   1.000
_cell.length_c   1.000
_cell.angle_alpha   90.00
_cell.angle_beta   90.00
_cell.angle_gamma   90.00
#
_symmetry.space_group_name_H-M   'P 1'
#
loop_
_entity.id
_entity.type
_entity.pdbx_description
1 polymer ?
#
loop_
_entity_poly.entity_id
_entity_poly.type
_entity_poly.pdbx_seq_one_letter_code
_entity_poly.pdbx_strand_id
1 'polypeptide(L)'
;MIEVKTIPSYNLTVDETRAIGKMYFNLFQDFDVATHHLENYVNPFNTAWTDYDAVSKPSGASVITKEIRDYDQDRDYDFLIFRSYVEHLRYVQRGAESRSLDELELLIQTYGYSLQAFGYIKQSSAMDGLLKDLRTKEKAIEAITEFQLEEKVAAMEASQQKFMDAYVQKYEEKAEKAAVGSAIELRKVLLEKMMKLLTGLEIAANMFMSEEIKDLVQNINAINEDFSARIQSRETRNEIGAS
;
A
#
# COMPACT_ATOMS: atom_id res chain seq x y z
N MET A 1 -20.71 12.81 8.81
CA MET A 1 -19.86 11.75 8.26
C MET A 1 -18.80 11.47 9.30
N ILE A 2 -18.70 10.24 9.79
CA ILE A 2 -17.61 9.86 10.68
C ILE A 2 -16.41 9.50 9.82
N GLU A 3 -15.28 10.13 10.08
CA GLU A 3 -14.03 9.93 9.35
C GLU A 3 -13.10 9.00 10.15
N VAL A 4 -12.60 7.96 9.50
CA VAL A 4 -11.54 7.10 10.04
C VAL A 4 -10.22 7.63 9.50
N LYS A 5 -9.39 8.18 10.39
CA LYS A 5 -8.10 8.76 10.02
C LYS A 5 -7.17 7.68 9.49
N THR A 6 -6.46 7.99 8.42
CA THR A 6 -5.44 7.09 7.85
C THR A 6 -4.04 7.45 8.36
N ILE A 7 -3.10 6.52 8.23
CA ILE A 7 -1.69 6.75 8.52
C ILE A 7 -0.92 6.69 7.19
N PRO A 8 0.11 7.53 6.99
CA PRO A 8 1.05 7.36 5.89
C PRO A 8 1.86 6.06 6.04
N SER A 9 1.27 4.95 5.59
CA SER A 9 1.77 3.58 5.78
C SER A 9 3.16 3.34 5.20
N TYR A 10 3.54 4.10 4.16
CA TYR A 10 4.87 4.08 3.54
C TYR A 10 5.99 4.55 4.47
N ASN A 11 5.66 5.36 5.50
CA ASN A 11 6.64 5.95 6.41
C ASN A 11 6.75 5.19 7.73
N LEU A 12 6.00 4.10 7.94
CA LEU A 12 6.18 3.30 9.15
C LEU A 12 7.53 2.57 9.10
N THR A 13 8.21 2.46 10.23
CA THR A 13 9.34 1.53 10.42
C THR A 13 8.83 0.09 10.65
N VAL A 14 9.73 -0.90 10.66
CA VAL A 14 9.40 -2.29 10.99
C VAL A 14 8.78 -2.39 12.40
N ASP A 15 9.39 -1.73 13.39
CA ASP A 15 8.91 -1.75 14.77
C ASP A 15 7.57 -1.02 14.91
N GLU A 16 7.40 0.11 14.22
CA GLU A 16 6.12 0.83 14.21
C GLU A 16 5.02 0.02 13.53
N THR A 17 5.29 -0.65 12.40
CA THR A 17 4.33 -1.54 11.74
C THR A 17 3.93 -2.70 12.65
N ARG A 18 4.88 -3.28 13.39
CA ARG A 18 4.57 -4.34 14.34
C ARG A 18 3.73 -3.83 15.51
N ALA A 19 4.11 -2.68 16.07
CA ALA A 19 3.41 -2.10 17.22
C ALA A 19 1.96 -1.75 16.88
N ILE A 20 1.72 -1.08 15.75
CA ILE A 20 0.36 -0.72 15.35
C ILE A 20 -0.47 -1.94 14.97
N GLY A 21 0.11 -2.90 14.25
CA GLY A 21 -0.58 -4.14 13.90
C GLY A 21 -1.05 -4.89 15.15
N LYS A 22 -0.22 -4.93 16.20
CA LYS A 22 -0.60 -5.52 17.49
C LYS A 22 -1.74 -4.76 18.18
N MET A 23 -1.68 -3.44 18.17
CA MET A 23 -2.71 -2.60 18.79
C MET A 23 -4.07 -2.80 18.10
N TYR A 24 -4.09 -2.80 16.77
CA TYR A 24 -5.30 -3.10 16.01
C TYR A 24 -5.79 -4.53 16.29
N PHE A 25 -4.92 -5.53 16.21
CA PHE A 25 -5.27 -6.91 16.47
C PHE A 25 -5.94 -7.09 17.83
N ASN A 26 -5.43 -6.41 18.86
CA ASN A 26 -6.00 -6.42 20.20
C ASN A 26 -7.37 -5.75 20.29
N LEU A 27 -7.58 -4.62 19.59
CA LEU A 27 -8.88 -3.93 19.57
C LEU A 27 -10.00 -4.82 19.04
N PHE A 28 -9.68 -5.71 18.09
CA PHE A 28 -10.66 -6.59 17.47
C PHE A 28 -10.81 -7.98 18.13
N GLN A 29 -10.05 -8.30 19.19
CA GLN A 29 -10.17 -9.61 19.86
C GLN A 29 -11.54 -9.81 20.51
N ASP A 30 -12.06 -8.76 21.15
CA ASP A 30 -13.32 -8.81 21.92
C ASP A 30 -14.47 -8.08 21.20
N PHE A 31 -14.25 -7.63 19.96
CA PHE A 31 -15.24 -6.90 19.18
C PHE A 31 -16.12 -7.86 18.39
N ASP A 32 -17.45 -7.69 18.44
CA ASP A 32 -18.39 -8.53 17.68
C ASP A 32 -18.41 -8.12 16.20
N VAL A 33 -17.43 -8.65 15.46
CA VAL A 33 -17.24 -8.35 14.04
C VAL A 33 -18.38 -8.84 13.15
N ALA A 34 -19.12 -9.87 13.58
CA ALA A 34 -20.24 -10.42 12.83
C ALA A 34 -21.44 -9.48 12.87
N THR A 35 -21.82 -9.05 14.08
CA THR A 35 -22.92 -8.10 14.29
C THR A 35 -22.69 -6.78 13.58
N HIS A 36 -21.43 -6.34 13.46
CA HIS A 36 -21.06 -5.09 12.79
C HIS A 36 -20.61 -5.24 11.33
N HIS A 37 -20.78 -6.42 10.72
CA HIS A 37 -20.47 -6.69 9.31
C HIS A 37 -18.99 -6.42 8.91
N LEU A 38 -18.06 -6.60 9.85
CA LEU A 38 -16.63 -6.33 9.66
C LEU A 38 -15.78 -7.58 9.39
N GLU A 39 -16.36 -8.78 9.41
CA GLU A 39 -15.66 -10.06 9.22
C GLU A 39 -14.77 -10.10 7.97
N ASN A 40 -15.27 -9.57 6.85
CA ASN A 40 -14.55 -9.53 5.57
C ASN A 40 -13.33 -8.61 5.57
N TYR A 41 -13.16 -7.78 6.60
CA TYR A 41 -12.04 -6.87 6.78
C TYR A 41 -11.13 -7.30 7.92
N VAL A 42 -11.71 -7.69 9.06
CA VAL A 42 -10.99 -8.08 10.27
C VAL A 42 -10.32 -9.44 10.11
N ASN A 43 -11.00 -10.45 9.55
CA ASN A 43 -10.43 -11.78 9.44
C ASN A 43 -9.17 -11.80 8.53
N PRO A 44 -9.19 -11.19 7.32
CA PRO A 44 -7.98 -11.09 6.51
C PRO A 44 -6.85 -10.30 7.18
N PHE A 45 -7.17 -9.26 7.95
CA PHE A 45 -6.19 -8.51 8.73
C PHE A 45 -5.55 -9.37 9.83
N ASN A 46 -6.36 -10.10 10.62
CA ASN A 46 -5.89 -10.97 11.69
C ASN A 46 -4.96 -12.08 11.17
N THR A 47 -5.28 -12.67 10.02
CA THR A 47 -4.40 -13.63 9.34
C THR A 47 -3.07 -12.98 8.97
N ALA A 48 -3.10 -11.83 8.28
CA ALA A 48 -1.89 -11.14 7.86
C ALA A 48 -1.01 -10.68 9.04
N TRP A 49 -1.64 -10.26 10.15
CA TRP A 49 -0.94 -9.94 11.40
C TRP A 49 -0.22 -11.15 11.98
N THR A 50 -0.92 -12.29 12.08
CA THR A 50 -0.37 -13.52 12.65
C THR A 50 0.83 -14.02 11.84
N ASP A 51 0.71 -14.02 10.51
CA ASP A 51 1.79 -14.41 9.60
C ASP A 51 3.01 -13.49 9.76
N TYR A 52 2.79 -12.17 9.82
CA TYR A 52 3.85 -11.19 9.99
C TYR A 52 4.52 -11.24 11.37
N ASP A 53 3.76 -11.38 12.46
CA ASP A 53 4.31 -11.44 13.83
C ASP A 53 5.19 -12.70 14.04
N ALA A 54 4.83 -13.81 13.37
CA ALA A 54 5.61 -15.04 13.41
C ALA A 54 7.04 -14.88 12.85
N VAL A 55 7.21 -14.04 11.82
CA VAL A 55 8.48 -13.87 11.10
C VAL A 55 9.24 -12.59 11.44
N SER A 56 8.61 -11.62 12.10
CA SER A 56 9.19 -10.29 12.39
C SER A 56 10.12 -10.26 13.61
N LYS A 57 10.45 -11.42 14.20
CA LYS A 57 11.51 -11.53 15.21
C LYS A 57 12.87 -11.21 14.57
N PRO A 58 13.80 -10.55 15.28
CA PRO A 58 15.00 -10.00 14.67
C PRO A 58 15.91 -11.12 14.14
N SER A 59 15.81 -11.41 12.85
CA SER A 59 16.80 -12.19 12.09
C SER A 59 17.55 -11.24 11.18
N GLY A 60 18.88 -11.21 11.30
CA GLY A 60 19.77 -10.33 10.55
C GLY A 60 19.49 -10.35 9.05
N ALA A 61 19.35 -9.16 8.46
CA ALA A 61 19.09 -9.01 7.03
C ALA A 61 20.33 -9.43 6.21
N SER A 62 20.14 -10.30 5.22
CA SER A 62 21.17 -10.60 4.21
C SER A 62 21.24 -9.49 3.16
N VAL A 63 22.36 -9.37 2.44
CA VAL A 63 22.58 -8.37 1.36
C VAL A 63 21.50 -8.44 0.27
N ILE A 64 21.10 -9.64 -0.15
CA ILE A 64 20.00 -9.89 -1.11
C ILE A 64 18.65 -9.35 -0.60
N THR A 65 18.44 -9.32 0.72
CA THR A 65 17.22 -8.76 1.33
C THR A 65 17.20 -7.23 1.23
N LYS A 66 18.37 -6.59 1.12
CA LYS A 66 18.48 -5.14 0.91
C LYS A 66 18.19 -4.77 -0.55
N GLU A 67 18.81 -5.46 -1.52
CA GLU A 67 18.61 -5.16 -2.95
C GLU A 67 17.14 -5.28 -3.38
N ILE A 68 16.45 -6.33 -2.94
CA ILE A 68 15.02 -6.49 -3.23
C ILE A 68 14.19 -5.39 -2.57
N ARG A 69 14.56 -4.94 -1.37
CA ARG A 69 13.89 -3.82 -0.72
C ARG A 69 14.09 -2.53 -1.52
N ASP A 70 15.31 -2.28 -1.97
CA ASP A 70 15.65 -1.06 -2.71
C ASP A 70 14.92 -1.06 -4.07
N TYR A 71 14.91 -2.18 -4.82
CA TYR A 71 14.16 -2.29 -6.08
C TYR A 71 12.64 -2.23 -5.90
N ASP A 72 12.13 -2.79 -4.81
CA ASP A 72 10.72 -2.69 -4.47
C ASP A 72 10.31 -1.25 -4.15
N GLN A 73 11.18 -0.52 -3.44
CA GLN A 73 10.97 0.89 -3.13
C GLN A 73 11.02 1.76 -4.39
N ASP A 74 11.97 1.52 -5.29
CA ASP A 74 12.04 2.22 -6.58
C ASP A 74 10.74 1.98 -7.39
N ARG A 75 10.28 0.73 -7.45
CA ARG A 75 9.01 0.37 -8.10
C ARG A 75 7.81 1.08 -7.48
N ASP A 76 7.75 1.13 -6.15
CA ASP A 76 6.68 1.82 -5.43
C ASP A 76 6.68 3.32 -5.75
N TYR A 77 7.86 3.94 -5.84
CA TYR A 77 8.01 5.34 -6.18
C TYR A 77 7.64 5.65 -7.62
N ASP A 78 8.07 4.85 -8.59
CA ASP A 78 7.72 5.08 -9.99
C ASP A 78 6.20 5.02 -10.22
N PHE A 79 5.51 4.08 -9.54
CA PHE A 79 4.05 4.06 -9.55
C PHE A 79 3.43 5.31 -8.92
N LEU A 80 3.91 5.70 -7.74
CA LEU A 80 3.42 6.89 -7.04
C LEU A 80 3.61 8.17 -7.86
N ILE A 81 4.78 8.31 -8.50
CA ILE A 81 5.09 9.43 -9.39
C ILE A 81 4.12 9.46 -10.56
N PHE A 82 3.94 8.34 -11.27
CA PHE A 82 3.01 8.26 -12.38
C PHE A 82 1.58 8.63 -11.96
N ARG A 83 1.09 8.04 -10.87
CA ARG A 83 -0.23 8.33 -10.32
C ARG A 83 -0.39 9.82 -9.98
N SER A 84 0.56 10.39 -9.24
CA SER A 84 0.50 11.79 -8.83
C SER A 84 0.60 12.75 -10.02
N TYR A 85 1.29 12.38 -11.10
CA TYR A 85 1.27 13.15 -12.35
C TYR A 85 -0.10 13.13 -13.02
N VAL A 86 -0.75 11.96 -13.11
CA VAL A 86 -2.10 11.84 -13.66
C VAL A 86 -3.09 12.67 -12.85
N GLU A 87 -3.03 12.59 -11.52
CA GLU A 87 -3.86 13.40 -10.63
C GLU A 87 -3.63 14.90 -10.85
N HIS A 88 -2.37 15.33 -10.87
CA HIS A 88 -2.02 16.72 -11.09
C HIS A 88 -2.54 17.25 -12.44
N LEU A 89 -2.34 16.48 -13.51
CA LEU A 89 -2.84 16.81 -14.85
C LEU A 89 -4.37 17.00 -14.85
N ARG A 90 -5.11 16.15 -14.14
CA ARG A 90 -6.57 16.28 -14.02
C ARG A 90 -7.00 17.54 -13.30
N TYR A 91 -6.22 18.03 -12.33
CA TYR A 91 -6.53 19.29 -11.66
C TYR A 91 -6.29 20.52 -12.54
N VAL A 92 -5.26 20.48 -13.40
CA VAL A 92 -4.88 21.64 -14.22
C VAL A 92 -5.62 21.68 -15.56
N GLN A 93 -5.95 20.53 -16.14
CA GLN A 93 -6.67 20.46 -17.42
C GLN A 93 -8.17 20.64 -17.23
N ARG A 94 -8.79 21.48 -18.07
CA ARG A 94 -10.23 21.77 -18.04
C ARG A 94 -10.86 21.49 -19.41
N GLY A 95 -12.02 20.84 -19.44
CA GLY A 95 -12.78 20.64 -20.68
C GLY A 95 -12.44 19.32 -21.39
N ALA A 96 -12.27 19.34 -22.72
CA ALA A 96 -12.14 18.13 -23.53
C ALA A 96 -10.87 17.31 -23.23
N GLU A 97 -9.77 17.99 -22.87
CA GLU A 97 -8.48 17.41 -22.46
C GLU A 97 -8.57 16.59 -21.15
N SER A 98 -9.63 16.77 -20.36
CA SER A 98 -9.87 15.96 -19.16
C SER A 98 -10.30 14.53 -19.49
N ARG A 99 -10.90 14.29 -20.66
CA ARG A 99 -11.51 12.98 -20.98
C ARG A 99 -10.49 11.91 -21.32
N SER A 100 -9.33 12.28 -21.87
CA SER A 100 -8.21 11.35 -22.11
C SER A 100 -7.53 10.95 -20.79
N LEU A 101 -7.45 11.88 -19.83
CA LEU A 101 -6.94 11.59 -18.48
C LEU A 101 -7.87 10.71 -17.63
N ASP A 102 -9.18 10.75 -17.86
CA ASP A 102 -10.14 9.89 -17.16
C ASP A 102 -9.89 8.40 -17.45
N GLU A 103 -9.37 8.04 -18.63
CA GLU A 103 -8.99 6.66 -18.94
C GLU A 103 -7.78 6.21 -18.10
N LEU A 104 -6.76 7.06 -17.96
CA LEU A 104 -5.59 6.75 -17.13
C LEU A 104 -5.96 6.60 -15.65
N GLU A 105 -6.82 7.48 -15.15
CA GLU A 105 -7.39 7.39 -13.81
C GLU A 105 -8.16 6.08 -13.62
N LEU A 106 -9.03 5.72 -14.58
CA LEU A 106 -9.81 4.49 -14.53
C LEU A 106 -8.89 3.25 -14.46
N LEU A 107 -7.80 3.23 -15.22
CA LEU A 107 -6.82 2.14 -15.16
C LEU A 107 -6.13 2.06 -13.80
N ILE A 108 -5.69 3.18 -13.25
CA ILE A 108 -5.11 3.24 -11.90
C ILE A 108 -6.09 2.69 -10.86
N GLN A 109 -7.36 3.09 -10.93
CA GLN A 109 -8.40 2.60 -10.02
C GLN A 109 -8.69 1.11 -10.22
N THR A 110 -8.71 0.63 -11.46
CA THR A 110 -8.98 -0.77 -11.81
C THR A 110 -7.93 -1.71 -11.25
N TYR A 111 -6.65 -1.38 -11.40
CA TYR A 111 -5.55 -2.23 -10.92
C TYR A 111 -5.23 -1.99 -9.44
N GLY A 112 -5.61 -0.83 -8.90
CA GLY A 112 -5.55 -0.50 -7.50
C GLY A 112 -4.89 0.84 -7.27
N TYR A 113 -5.67 1.81 -6.77
CA TYR A 113 -5.16 3.14 -6.46
C TYR A 113 -3.97 3.14 -5.46
N SER A 114 -3.90 2.12 -4.61
CA SER A 114 -2.83 1.90 -3.63
C SER A 114 -2.04 0.61 -3.92
N LEU A 115 -1.82 0.25 -5.18
CA LEU A 115 -1.18 -1.02 -5.56
C LEU A 115 0.25 -1.18 -5.03
N GLN A 116 0.97 -0.09 -4.79
CA GLN A 116 2.30 -0.09 -4.18
C GLN A 116 2.31 -0.63 -2.74
N ALA A 117 1.15 -0.64 -2.05
CA ALA A 117 0.99 -1.30 -0.76
C ALA A 117 0.66 -2.79 -0.87
N PHE A 118 0.42 -3.35 -2.06
CA PHE A 118 0.08 -4.76 -2.20
C PHE A 118 1.29 -5.66 -1.89
N GLY A 119 1.02 -6.89 -1.44
CA GLY A 119 2.07 -7.91 -1.36
C GLY A 119 2.68 -8.20 -2.74
N TYR A 120 3.95 -8.61 -2.77
CA TYR A 120 4.77 -8.66 -4.00
C TYR A 120 4.13 -9.35 -5.20
N ILE A 121 3.59 -10.56 -5.02
CA ILE A 121 2.96 -11.31 -6.12
C ILE A 121 1.76 -10.54 -6.68
N LYS A 122 0.93 -10.00 -5.79
CA LYS A 122 -0.27 -9.25 -6.18
C LYS A 122 0.10 -7.90 -6.80
N GLN A 123 1.08 -7.20 -6.23
CA GLN A 123 1.61 -5.95 -6.77
C GLN A 123 2.14 -6.18 -8.18
N SER A 124 2.98 -7.20 -8.38
CA SER A 124 3.52 -7.53 -9.71
C SER A 124 2.42 -7.84 -10.70
N SER A 125 1.45 -8.69 -10.34
CA SER A 125 0.33 -9.01 -11.24
C SER A 125 -0.51 -7.77 -11.59
N ALA A 126 -0.74 -6.86 -10.64
CA ALA A 126 -1.47 -5.63 -10.89
C ALA A 126 -0.65 -4.64 -11.74
N MET A 127 0.64 -4.53 -11.48
CA MET A 127 1.58 -3.68 -12.21
C MET A 127 1.72 -4.13 -13.67
N ASP A 128 1.92 -5.44 -13.92
CA ASP A 128 2.03 -5.98 -15.26
C ASP A 128 0.73 -5.78 -16.06
N GLY A 129 -0.43 -5.94 -15.40
CA GLY A 129 -1.74 -5.67 -15.99
C GLY A 129 -1.91 -4.19 -16.35
N LEU A 130 -1.57 -3.29 -15.42
CA LEU A 130 -1.61 -1.84 -15.64
C LEU A 130 -0.69 -1.44 -16.81
N LEU A 131 0.58 -1.84 -16.78
CA LEU A 131 1.56 -1.54 -17.83
C LEU A 131 1.11 -2.06 -19.20
N LYS A 132 0.58 -3.28 -19.26
CA LYS A 132 0.00 -3.83 -20.49
C LYS A 132 -1.14 -2.96 -21.01
N ASP A 133 -2.09 -2.58 -20.17
CA ASP A 133 -3.24 -1.78 -20.60
C ASP A 133 -2.81 -0.36 -21.02
N LEU A 134 -1.84 0.25 -20.34
CA LEU A 134 -1.24 1.53 -20.73
C LEU A 134 -0.60 1.48 -22.12
N ARG A 135 -0.09 0.32 -22.55
CA ARG A 135 0.55 0.12 -23.87
C ARG A 135 -0.38 -0.40 -24.96
N THR A 136 -1.59 -0.86 -24.62
CA THR A 136 -2.46 -1.56 -25.58
C THR A 136 -3.83 -0.92 -25.76
N LYS A 137 -4.33 -0.17 -24.77
CA LYS A 137 -5.60 0.55 -24.92
C LYS A 137 -5.35 1.86 -25.66
N GLU A 138 -6.02 2.01 -26.80
CA GLU A 138 -5.90 3.17 -27.70
C GLU A 138 -5.98 4.50 -26.96
N LYS A 139 -7.02 4.70 -26.15
CA LYS A 139 -7.21 5.94 -25.36
C LYS A 139 -6.12 6.19 -24.31
N ALA A 140 -5.56 5.14 -23.72
CA ALA A 140 -4.46 5.27 -22.78
C ALA A 140 -3.18 5.70 -23.51
N ILE A 141 -2.90 5.12 -24.69
CA ILE A 141 -1.77 5.48 -25.54
C ILE A 141 -1.89 6.94 -26.01
N GLU A 142 -3.07 7.35 -26.45
CA GLU A 142 -3.36 8.74 -26.84
C GLU A 142 -3.07 9.70 -25.67
N ALA A 143 -3.60 9.42 -24.48
CA ALA A 143 -3.37 10.24 -23.29
C ALA A 143 -1.90 10.30 -22.89
N ILE A 144 -1.19 9.16 -22.91
CA ILE A 144 0.25 9.11 -22.61
C ILE A 144 1.04 9.99 -23.57
N THR A 145 0.69 9.95 -24.86
CA THR A 145 1.37 10.75 -25.91
C THR A 145 1.05 12.24 -25.78
N GLU A 146 -0.22 12.57 -25.56
CA GLU A 146 -0.72 13.94 -25.38
C GLU A 146 -0.03 14.64 -24.21
N PHE A 147 0.15 13.93 -23.09
CA PHE A 147 0.70 14.48 -21.85
C PHE A 147 2.17 14.12 -21.59
N GLN A 148 2.87 13.55 -22.59
CA GLN A 148 4.30 13.23 -22.53
C GLN A 148 4.66 12.36 -21.29
N LEU A 149 3.90 11.29 -21.08
CA LEU A 149 4.05 10.39 -19.95
C LEU A 149 4.90 9.14 -20.27
N GLU A 150 5.44 9.01 -21.47
CA GLU A 150 6.15 7.83 -21.95
C GLU A 150 7.33 7.45 -21.06
N GLU A 151 8.13 8.42 -20.62
CA GLU A 151 9.27 8.20 -19.74
C GLU A 151 8.84 7.66 -18.36
N LYS A 152 7.66 8.05 -17.89
CA LYS A 152 7.13 7.66 -16.57
C LYS A 152 6.64 6.21 -16.64
N VAL A 153 5.97 5.86 -17.74
CA VAL A 153 5.58 4.47 -18.01
C VAL A 153 6.81 3.59 -18.22
N ALA A 154 7.84 4.08 -18.93
CA ALA A 154 9.10 3.35 -19.12
C ALA A 154 9.88 3.15 -17.81
N ALA A 155 9.86 4.13 -16.91
CA ALA A 155 10.45 4.01 -15.57
C ALA A 155 9.77 2.89 -14.76
N MET A 156 8.43 2.87 -14.74
CA MET A 156 7.65 1.80 -14.12
C MET A 156 7.95 0.43 -14.72
N GLU A 157 8.05 0.31 -16.06
CA GLU A 157 8.44 -0.93 -16.73
C GLU A 157 9.82 -1.40 -16.27
N ALA A 158 10.79 -0.49 -16.18
CA ALA A 158 12.15 -0.80 -15.80
C ALA A 158 12.27 -1.23 -14.32
N SER A 159 11.61 -0.54 -13.39
CA SER A 159 11.64 -0.90 -11.97
C SER A 159 10.85 -2.17 -11.67
N GLN A 160 9.73 -2.40 -12.36
CA GLN A 160 8.99 -3.66 -12.29
C GLN A 160 9.87 -4.83 -12.77
N GLN A 161 10.57 -4.70 -13.90
CA GLN A 161 11.46 -5.75 -14.39
C GLN A 161 12.62 -6.02 -13.43
N LYS A 162 13.30 -4.97 -12.94
CA LYS A 162 14.39 -5.11 -11.96
C LYS A 162 13.94 -5.82 -10.68
N PHE A 163 12.77 -5.46 -10.16
CA PHE A 163 12.19 -6.14 -9.01
C PHE A 163 11.94 -7.62 -9.31
N MET A 164 11.30 -7.92 -10.46
CA MET A 164 10.98 -9.29 -10.84
C MET A 164 12.22 -10.15 -11.03
N ASP A 165 13.27 -9.64 -11.66
CA ASP A 165 14.55 -10.35 -11.84
C ASP A 165 15.19 -10.70 -10.49
N ALA A 166 15.29 -9.72 -9.60
CA ALA A 166 15.84 -9.94 -8.25
C ALA A 166 14.96 -10.87 -7.41
N TYR A 167 13.63 -10.79 -7.58
CA TYR A 167 12.67 -11.63 -6.88
C TYR A 167 12.76 -13.09 -7.32
N VAL A 168 12.85 -13.35 -8.63
CA VAL A 168 13.04 -14.70 -9.19
C VAL A 168 14.38 -15.28 -8.75
N GLN A 169 15.47 -14.50 -8.82
CA GLN A 169 16.79 -14.94 -8.35
C GLN A 169 16.76 -15.39 -6.88
N LYS A 170 16.05 -14.65 -6.00
CA LYS A 170 15.87 -15.06 -4.59
C LYS A 170 15.02 -16.32 -4.43
N TYR A 171 14.06 -16.58 -5.31
CA TYR A 171 13.29 -17.84 -5.28
C TYR A 171 14.14 -19.03 -5.69
N GLU A 172 15.01 -18.88 -6.69
CA GLU A 172 15.97 -19.90 -7.11
C GLU A 172 17.02 -20.16 -6.03
N GLU A 173 17.52 -19.11 -5.35
CA GLU A 173 18.47 -19.24 -4.24
C GLU A 173 17.83 -19.80 -2.94
N LYS A 174 16.49 -19.75 -2.79
CA LYS A 174 15.76 -20.18 -1.58
C LYS A 174 15.01 -21.51 -1.69
N ALA A 175 15.30 -22.35 -2.69
CA ALA A 175 14.76 -23.70 -2.76
C ALA A 175 15.02 -24.57 -1.51
N GLU A 176 15.86 -24.13 -0.56
CA GLU A 176 16.11 -24.82 0.73
C GLU A 176 15.50 -24.20 2.00
N LYS A 177 14.87 -23.00 2.01
CA LYS A 177 14.29 -22.45 3.27
C LYS A 177 12.97 -21.67 3.14
N ALA A 178 11.90 -22.43 3.44
CA ALA A 178 10.64 -22.10 4.13
C ALA A 178 9.54 -21.32 3.40
N ALA A 179 8.35 -21.94 3.44
CA ALA A 179 7.06 -21.64 2.82
C ALA A 179 6.31 -20.43 3.42
N VAL A 180 7.02 -19.41 3.88
CA VAL A 180 6.41 -18.19 4.42
C VAL A 180 7.09 -17.02 3.73
N GLY A 181 6.29 -16.15 3.09
CA GLY A 181 6.79 -14.95 2.41
C GLY A 181 7.82 -14.21 3.26
N SER A 182 8.82 -13.59 2.64
CA SER A 182 9.86 -12.92 3.44
C SER A 182 9.24 -11.86 4.36
N ALA A 183 9.82 -11.60 5.55
CA ALA A 183 9.23 -10.66 6.52
C ALA A 183 8.86 -9.28 5.92
N ILE A 184 9.56 -8.85 4.86
CA ILE A 184 9.24 -7.63 4.10
C ILE A 184 7.94 -7.78 3.30
N GLU A 185 7.75 -8.92 2.63
CA GLU A 185 6.53 -9.21 1.87
C GLU A 185 5.31 -9.31 2.81
N LEU A 186 5.44 -10.05 3.92
CA LEU A 186 4.37 -10.16 4.90
C LEU A 186 4.03 -8.82 5.54
N ARG A 187 5.01 -7.93 5.69
CA ARG A 187 4.77 -6.54 6.11
C ARG A 187 3.88 -5.80 5.12
N LYS A 188 4.15 -5.91 3.81
CA LYS A 188 3.29 -5.27 2.79
C LYS A 188 1.88 -5.83 2.81
N VAL A 189 1.74 -7.16 2.89
CA VAL A 189 0.44 -7.80 3.01
C VAL A 189 -0.32 -7.28 4.24
N LEU A 190 0.34 -7.18 5.40
CA LEU A 190 -0.26 -6.60 6.61
C LEU A 190 -0.72 -5.16 6.38
N LEU A 191 0.10 -4.30 5.79
CA LEU A 191 -0.26 -2.91 5.51
C LEU A 191 -1.45 -2.82 4.54
N GLU A 192 -1.51 -3.65 3.49
CA GLU A 192 -2.67 -3.73 2.60
C GLU A 192 -3.96 -4.07 3.38
N LYS A 193 -3.92 -5.10 4.22
CA LYS A 193 -5.10 -5.52 4.99
C LYS A 193 -5.50 -4.48 6.02
N MET A 194 -4.52 -3.80 6.62
CA MET A 194 -4.75 -2.71 7.57
C MET A 194 -5.46 -1.52 6.90
N MET A 195 -5.06 -1.13 5.68
CA MET A 195 -5.74 -0.08 4.92
C MET A 195 -7.18 -0.46 4.58
N LYS A 196 -7.40 -1.70 4.13
CA LYS A 196 -8.75 -2.21 3.84
C LYS A 196 -9.63 -2.26 5.09
N LEU A 197 -9.05 -2.59 6.24
CA LEU A 197 -9.74 -2.57 7.53
C LEU A 197 -10.24 -1.18 7.88
N LEU A 198 -9.43 -0.14 7.68
CA LEU A 198 -9.84 1.24 7.92
C LEU A 198 -10.99 1.67 6.99
N THR A 199 -10.92 1.32 5.71
CA THR A 199 -12.03 1.56 4.77
C THR A 199 -13.31 0.83 5.19
N GLY A 200 -13.21 -0.44 5.58
CA GLY A 200 -14.35 -1.22 6.06
C GLY A 200 -14.99 -0.62 7.31
N LEU A 201 -14.16 -0.14 8.24
CA LEU A 201 -14.60 0.52 9.46
C LEU A 201 -15.30 1.86 9.17
N GLU A 202 -14.77 2.64 8.22
CA GLU A 202 -15.39 3.90 7.80
C GLU A 202 -16.77 3.67 7.16
N ILE A 203 -16.89 2.65 6.30
CA ILE A 203 -18.17 2.25 5.72
C ILE A 203 -19.15 1.84 6.83
N ALA A 204 -18.71 0.99 7.78
CA ALA A 204 -19.55 0.54 8.88
C ALA A 204 -20.01 1.70 9.78
N ALA A 205 -19.11 2.63 10.12
CA ALA A 205 -19.43 3.82 10.90
C ALA A 205 -20.46 4.71 10.21
N ASN A 206 -20.39 4.87 8.89
CA ASN A 206 -21.33 5.74 8.18
C ASN A 206 -22.66 5.05 7.84
N MET A 207 -22.71 3.72 7.74
CA MET A 207 -23.92 2.98 7.33
C MET A 207 -24.67 2.30 8.49
N PHE A 208 -23.96 1.86 9.53
CA PHE A 208 -24.48 0.99 10.58
C PHE A 208 -24.09 1.48 11.99
N MET A 209 -24.06 2.79 12.19
CA MET A 209 -23.59 3.43 13.43
C MET A 209 -24.15 2.78 14.70
N SER A 210 -23.24 2.44 15.62
CA SER A 210 -23.54 2.06 17.00
C SER A 210 -22.53 2.73 17.94
N GLU A 211 -22.81 2.76 19.25
CA GLU A 211 -21.85 3.31 20.23
C GLU A 211 -20.56 2.47 20.26
N GLU A 212 -20.66 1.16 20.06
CA GLU A 212 -19.50 0.25 19.95
C GLU A 212 -18.63 0.59 18.73
N ILE A 213 -19.22 0.85 17.56
CA ILE A 213 -18.46 1.28 16.36
C ILE A 213 -17.83 2.65 16.59
N LYS A 214 -18.54 3.57 17.24
CA LYS A 214 -18.04 4.92 17.53
C LYS A 214 -16.84 4.87 18.48
N ASP A 215 -16.90 4.07 19.53
CA ASP A 215 -15.79 3.86 20.47
C ASP A 215 -14.60 3.21 19.75
N LEU A 216 -14.85 2.22 18.89
CA LEU A 216 -13.81 1.59 18.07
C LEU A 216 -13.13 2.60 17.13
N VAL A 217 -13.90 3.45 16.45
CA VAL A 217 -13.35 4.51 15.58
C VAL A 217 -12.52 5.50 16.38
N GLN A 218 -12.97 5.91 17.57
CA GLN A 218 -12.19 6.80 18.44
C GLN A 218 -10.85 6.19 18.84
N ASN A 219 -10.85 4.90 19.23
CA ASN A 219 -9.63 4.19 19.60
C ASN A 219 -8.66 4.06 18.40
N ILE A 220 -9.16 3.71 17.22
CA ILE A 220 -8.36 3.63 15.99
C ILE A 220 -7.79 5.01 15.63
N ASN A 221 -8.60 6.07 15.67
CA ASN A 221 -8.14 7.43 15.38
C ASN A 221 -7.06 7.89 16.36
N ALA A 222 -7.21 7.59 17.66
CA ALA A 222 -6.20 7.92 18.66
C ALA A 222 -4.86 7.20 18.41
N ILE A 223 -4.90 5.91 18.05
CA ILE A 223 -3.70 5.17 17.63
C ILE A 223 -3.07 5.85 16.40
N ASN A 224 -3.88 6.20 15.40
CA ASN A 224 -3.39 6.73 14.14
C ASN A 224 -2.76 8.11 14.26
N GLU A 225 -3.32 8.94 15.13
CA GLU A 225 -2.77 10.24 15.47
C GLU A 225 -1.42 10.12 16.19
N ASP A 226 -1.29 9.20 17.16
CA ASP A 226 -0.03 8.96 17.86
C ASP A 226 1.07 8.52 16.90
N PHE A 227 0.79 7.56 16.01
CA PHE A 227 1.76 7.12 15.01
C PHE A 227 2.09 8.21 13.98
N SER A 228 1.10 8.97 13.51
CA SER A 228 1.33 10.07 12.59
C SER A 228 2.22 11.17 13.20
N ALA A 229 2.01 11.50 14.47
CA ALA A 229 2.84 12.47 15.20
C ALA A 229 4.29 11.98 15.35
N ARG A 230 4.49 10.67 15.60
CA ARG A 230 5.84 10.06 15.68
C ARG A 230 6.57 10.12 14.34
N ILE A 231 5.86 9.80 13.24
CA ILE A 231 6.40 9.89 11.88
C ILE A 231 6.83 11.32 11.57
N GLN A 232 5.95 12.30 11.79
CA GLN A 232 6.26 13.73 11.58
C GLN A 232 7.46 14.19 12.41
N SER A 233 7.50 13.85 13.70
CA SER A 233 8.62 14.19 14.58
C SER A 233 9.96 13.64 14.10
N ARG A 234 9.96 12.44 13.49
CA ARG A 234 11.16 11.84 12.92
C ARG A 234 11.58 12.54 11.63
N GLU A 235 10.63 12.83 10.74
CA GLU A 235 10.88 13.54 9.48
C GLU A 235 11.48 14.92 9.73
N THR A 236 10.87 15.72 10.62
CA THR A 236 11.41 17.05 10.99
C THR A 236 12.82 16.97 11.58
N ARG A 237 13.12 15.95 12.40
CA ARG A 237 14.48 15.76 12.95
C ARG A 237 15.51 15.42 11.87
N ASN A 238 15.12 14.65 10.86
CA ASN A 238 16.01 14.30 9.76
C ASN A 238 16.29 15.50 8.83
N GLU A 239 15.30 16.38 8.63
CA GLU A 239 15.46 17.62 7.86
C GLU A 239 16.42 18.61 8.56
N ILE A 240 16.28 18.80 9.88
CA ILE A 240 17.15 19.69 10.66
C ILE A 240 18.59 19.17 10.74
N GLY A 241 18.79 17.85 10.74
CA GLY A 241 20.12 17.23 10.78
C GLY A 241 20.85 17.15 9.44
N ALA A 242 20.16 17.37 8.33
CA ALA A 242 20.72 17.39 6.97
C ALA A 242 21.03 18.81 6.44
N SER A 243 20.75 19.82 7.25
CA SER A 243 21.00 21.25 6.98
C SER A 243 22.29 21.72 7.66
#